data_AF-A0AAW4BHE2-F1
#
_entry.id   AF-A0AAW4BHE2-F1
#
_cell.length_a   1.000
_cell.length_b   1.000
_cell.length_c   1.000
_cell.angle_alpha   90.00
_cell.angle_beta   90.00
_cell.angle_gamma   90.00
#
_symmetry.space_group_name_H-M   'P 1'
#
loop_
_entity.id
_entity.type
_entity.pdbx_description
1 polymer ?
#
loop_
_entity_poly.entity_id
_entity_poly.type
_entity_poly.pdbx_seq_one_letter_code
_entity_poly.pdbx_strand_id
1 'polypeptide(L)'
;MSQRYKTLKEASDATIALFKSIGIRFPTVDLYKKNYKKDPMLPIDPRRYDDFTTWQAYAGKAEMVQKYSTIEEAIAANVVLFKKLGISTPTYELYKDNYKKDPRLPSDPRRYESFKTWNEYLGKGKPVEKYPTYKEAKAAAAALFKKLGINEPTVALYTEHYEKDPRLHADPREVFKKFRWINYLGKKEPIGKYKTLEEASTAIIALFEELGIEKPTRVLYRKHYKEDPKLPSAPEEYYSKFTTFAKFFGIEPIELYPTVKEASVAAISMFEELGITNPTSNDYVREYWNDPRLPSNPRRYYDDFISYSEFLGRGIVVDKYQTFEEAKVATDVIFKELGIIEPTRTQYAKYFKNDPKLPSK
;
A
#
# COMPACT_ATOMS: atom_id res chain seq x y z
N MET A 1 78.50 48.96 -1.34
CA MET A 1 77.46 48.37 -2.21
C MET A 1 77.05 47.03 -1.61
N SER A 2 75.81 46.89 -1.11
CA SER A 2 75.33 45.63 -0.53
C SER A 2 75.18 44.60 -1.64
N GLN A 3 76.03 43.56 -1.63
CA GLN A 3 75.89 42.41 -2.51
C GLN A 3 74.57 41.71 -2.15
N ARG A 4 73.69 41.54 -3.13
CA ARG A 4 72.41 40.82 -3.00
C ARG A 4 72.41 39.67 -4.00
N TYR A 5 71.64 38.62 -3.73
CA TYR A 5 71.39 37.56 -4.71
C TYR A 5 70.82 38.15 -6.00
N LYS A 6 71.35 37.73 -7.15
CA LYS A 6 71.02 38.31 -8.46
C LYS A 6 69.68 37.79 -8.98
N THR A 7 69.33 36.55 -8.62
CA THR A 7 68.11 35.88 -9.07
C THR A 7 67.19 35.54 -7.90
N LEU A 8 65.88 35.42 -8.18
CA LEU A 8 64.91 34.92 -7.21
C LEU A 8 65.25 33.49 -6.75
N LYS A 9 65.74 32.65 -7.65
CA LYS A 9 66.13 31.27 -7.34
C LYS A 9 67.25 31.21 -6.30
N GLU A 10 68.32 31.98 -6.48
CA GLU A 10 69.42 32.05 -5.50
C GLU A 10 68.92 32.56 -4.13
N ALA A 11 68.08 33.61 -4.13
CA ALA A 11 67.50 34.14 -2.90
C ALA A 11 66.53 33.15 -2.22
N SER A 12 65.80 32.37 -3.00
CA SER A 12 64.89 31.31 -2.54
C SER A 12 65.68 30.16 -1.92
N ASP A 13 66.68 29.64 -2.62
CA ASP A 13 67.56 28.55 -2.15
C ASP A 13 68.28 28.95 -0.85
N ALA A 14 68.78 30.19 -0.76
CA ALA A 14 69.39 30.74 0.44
C ALA A 14 68.39 30.90 1.61
N THR A 15 67.15 31.33 1.32
CA THR A 15 66.08 31.39 2.33
C THR A 15 65.76 30.01 2.88
N ILE A 16 65.62 29.00 2.01
CA ILE A 16 65.36 27.63 2.42
C ILE A 16 66.51 27.08 3.28
N ALA A 17 67.76 27.32 2.86
CA ALA A 17 68.94 26.89 3.60
C ALA A 17 69.05 27.55 4.99
N LEU A 18 68.83 28.87 5.08
CA LEU A 18 68.84 29.63 6.33
C LEU A 18 67.80 29.10 7.33
N PHE A 19 66.58 28.84 6.88
CA PHE A 19 65.53 28.38 7.78
C PHE A 19 65.68 26.91 8.15
N LYS A 20 66.23 26.09 7.25
CA LYS A 20 66.61 24.71 7.54
C LYS A 20 67.67 24.62 8.65
N SER A 21 68.66 25.51 8.67
CA SER A 21 69.73 25.50 9.69
C SER A 21 69.23 25.83 11.11
N ILE A 22 68.08 26.50 11.22
CA ILE A 22 67.40 26.80 12.50
C ILE A 22 66.18 25.90 12.75
N GLY A 23 66.07 24.77 12.04
CA GLY A 23 65.04 23.76 12.27
C GLY A 23 63.64 24.11 11.71
N ILE A 24 63.53 25.12 10.85
CA ILE A 24 62.25 25.57 10.28
C ILE A 24 62.16 25.13 8.82
N ARG A 25 61.22 24.22 8.52
CA ARG A 25 61.04 23.69 7.17
C ARG A 25 60.34 24.66 6.21
N PHE A 26 59.40 25.47 6.69
CA PHE A 26 58.65 26.43 5.87
C PHE A 26 58.46 27.76 6.62
N PRO A 27 59.28 28.79 6.36
CA PRO A 27 59.16 30.06 7.06
C PRO A 27 57.90 30.83 6.65
N THR A 28 57.25 31.46 7.61
CA THR A 28 56.24 32.50 7.35
C THR A 28 56.93 33.81 6.96
N VAL A 29 56.19 34.72 6.34
CA VAL A 29 56.68 36.08 6.00
C VAL A 29 57.24 36.80 7.24
N ASP A 30 56.59 36.62 8.40
CA ASP A 30 57.02 37.28 9.64
C ASP A 30 58.32 36.69 10.20
N LEU A 31 58.47 35.37 10.12
CA LEU A 31 59.72 34.69 10.49
C LEU A 31 60.88 35.14 9.59
N TYR A 32 60.60 35.27 8.29
CA TYR A 32 61.54 35.81 7.32
C TYR A 32 61.97 37.23 7.65
N LYS A 33 61.03 38.16 7.85
CA LYS A 33 61.34 39.56 8.20
C LYS A 33 62.18 39.68 9.48
N LYS A 34 61.98 38.78 10.44
CA LYS A 34 62.76 38.76 11.69
C LYS A 34 64.19 38.20 11.52
N ASN A 35 64.43 37.34 10.53
CA ASN A 35 65.68 36.58 10.44
C ASN A 35 66.47 36.77 9.14
N TYR A 36 65.91 37.41 8.10
CA TYR A 36 66.57 37.50 6.78
C TYR A 36 67.96 38.12 6.87
N LYS A 37 68.19 39.08 7.78
CA LYS A 37 69.49 39.74 8.00
C LYS A 37 70.60 38.80 8.47
N LYS A 38 70.27 37.57 8.90
CA LYS A 38 71.26 36.53 9.20
C LYS A 38 72.02 36.07 7.95
N ASP A 39 71.43 36.27 6.77
CA ASP A 39 72.13 36.26 5.48
C ASP A 39 72.14 37.69 4.91
N PRO A 40 73.29 38.39 4.91
CA PRO A 40 73.40 39.76 4.44
C PRO A 40 72.98 39.97 2.97
N MET A 41 72.93 38.90 2.16
CA MET A 41 72.56 38.95 0.75
C MET A 41 71.04 38.81 0.53
N LEU A 42 70.29 38.37 1.54
CA LEU A 42 68.84 38.21 1.44
C LEU A 42 68.09 39.54 1.37
N PRO A 43 67.05 39.64 0.52
CA PRO A 43 66.25 40.83 0.39
C PRO A 43 65.28 41.05 1.56
N ILE A 44 65.15 42.27 2.11
CA ILE A 44 63.99 42.60 3.00
C ILE A 44 62.62 42.27 2.39
N ASP A 45 62.51 42.36 1.06
CA ASP A 45 61.31 42.06 0.29
C ASP A 45 61.66 41.29 -0.99
N PRO A 46 61.35 39.99 -1.08
CA PRO A 46 61.58 39.17 -2.27
C PRO A 46 60.72 39.54 -3.48
N ARG A 47 59.64 40.34 -3.30
CA ARG A 47 58.80 40.83 -4.40
C ARG A 47 59.51 41.80 -5.34
N ARG A 48 60.76 42.18 -5.02
CA ARG A 48 61.61 43.00 -5.88
C ARG A 48 62.12 42.26 -7.12
N TYR A 49 62.04 40.93 -7.13
CA TYR A 49 62.42 40.15 -8.29
C TYR A 49 61.20 40.04 -9.21
N ASP A 50 61.38 40.34 -10.50
CA ASP A 50 60.30 40.41 -11.48
C ASP A 50 59.58 39.07 -11.68
N ASP A 51 60.26 37.95 -11.38
CA ASP A 51 59.74 36.58 -11.45
C ASP A 51 59.10 36.09 -10.13
N PHE A 52 58.95 36.95 -9.12
CA PHE A 52 58.29 36.57 -7.86
C PHE A 52 56.79 36.28 -8.07
N THR A 53 56.37 35.06 -7.74
CA THR A 53 54.95 34.64 -7.87
C THR A 53 54.21 34.66 -6.54
N THR A 54 54.63 33.82 -5.58
CA THR A 54 53.99 33.71 -4.26
C THR A 54 55.04 33.47 -3.18
N TRP A 55 54.72 33.87 -1.95
CA TRP A 55 55.56 33.58 -0.78
C TRP A 55 55.80 32.07 -0.61
N GLN A 56 54.79 31.26 -0.87
CA GLN A 56 54.84 29.81 -0.74
C GLN A 56 55.81 29.19 -1.74
N ALA A 57 55.84 29.68 -2.99
CA ALA A 57 56.81 29.25 -3.98
C ALA A 57 58.24 29.65 -3.58
N TYR A 58 58.42 30.89 -3.09
CA TYR A 58 59.71 31.43 -2.65
C TYR A 58 60.27 30.77 -1.38
N ALA A 59 59.41 30.41 -0.41
CA ALA A 59 59.80 29.83 0.87
C ALA A 59 60.00 28.31 0.82
N GLY A 60 60.17 27.73 -0.38
CA GLY A 60 60.36 26.29 -0.58
C GLY A 60 59.11 25.44 -0.32
N LYS A 61 57.94 26.05 -0.14
CA LYS A 61 56.64 25.36 -0.05
C LYS A 61 56.08 25.02 -1.44
N ALA A 62 56.93 25.01 -2.47
CA ALA A 62 56.62 24.61 -3.83
C ALA A 62 56.49 23.07 -3.99
N GLU A 63 55.88 22.38 -3.04
CA GLU A 63 55.02 21.25 -3.38
C GLU A 63 53.61 21.82 -3.61
N MET A 64 53.48 22.71 -4.59
CA MET A 64 52.17 22.93 -5.18
C MET A 64 51.85 21.69 -5.97
N VAL A 65 51.06 20.81 -5.37
CA VAL A 65 50.40 19.73 -6.07
C VAL A 65 49.59 20.37 -7.20
N GLN A 66 50.15 20.34 -8.42
CA GLN A 66 49.58 21.00 -9.59
C GLN A 66 48.15 20.49 -9.76
N LYS A 67 47.19 21.43 -9.71
CA LYS A 67 45.79 21.10 -9.98
C LYS A 67 45.69 20.48 -11.37
N TYR A 68 44.73 19.58 -11.56
CA TYR A 68 44.47 19.01 -12.88
C TYR A 68 44.27 20.15 -13.90
N SER A 69 44.99 20.08 -15.02
CA SER A 69 45.04 21.17 -15.99
C SER A 69 43.83 21.16 -16.91
N THR A 70 43.23 19.97 -17.08
CA THR A 70 42.01 19.77 -17.86
C THR A 70 40.84 19.31 -16.99
N ILE A 71 39.61 19.54 -17.46
CA ILE A 71 38.42 19.05 -16.74
C ILE A 71 38.35 17.52 -16.81
N GLU A 72 38.83 16.91 -17.90
CA GLU A 72 38.84 15.46 -18.12
C GLU A 72 39.70 14.73 -17.09
N GLU A 73 40.89 15.26 -16.80
CA GLU A 73 41.77 14.76 -15.74
C GLU A 73 41.11 14.88 -14.35
N ALA A 74 40.44 16.01 -14.08
CA ALA A 74 39.74 16.23 -12.82
C ALA A 74 38.52 15.28 -12.66
N ILE A 75 37.78 15.02 -13.74
CA ILE A 75 36.68 14.04 -13.78
C ILE A 75 37.21 12.64 -13.50
N ALA A 76 38.27 12.22 -14.18
CA ALA A 76 38.88 10.90 -13.97
C ALA A 76 39.32 10.72 -12.51
N ALA A 77 39.95 11.74 -11.93
CA ALA A 77 40.35 11.75 -10.53
C ALA A 77 39.16 11.68 -9.55
N ASN A 78 38.06 12.39 -9.85
CA ASN A 78 36.82 12.28 -9.07
C ASN A 78 36.24 10.87 -9.07
N VAL A 79 36.16 10.23 -10.24
CA VAL A 79 35.65 8.87 -10.38
C VAL A 79 36.49 7.89 -9.55
N VAL A 80 37.82 8.02 -9.60
CA VAL A 80 38.74 7.21 -8.80
C VAL A 80 38.56 7.48 -7.30
N LEU A 81 38.43 8.74 -6.90
CA LEU A 81 38.22 9.14 -5.51
C LEU A 81 36.92 8.54 -4.94
N PHE A 82 35.80 8.68 -5.64
CA PHE A 82 34.52 8.13 -5.19
C PHE A 82 34.52 6.61 -5.14
N LYS A 83 35.15 5.95 -6.13
CA LYS A 83 35.36 4.49 -6.10
C LYS A 83 36.16 4.05 -4.87
N LYS A 84 37.25 4.76 -4.53
CA LYS A 84 38.07 4.48 -3.34
C LYS A 84 37.30 4.67 -2.04
N LEU A 85 36.34 5.60 -2.02
CA LEU A 85 35.50 5.89 -0.86
C LEU A 85 34.23 5.03 -0.79
N GLY A 86 34.00 4.13 -1.77
CA GLY A 86 32.79 3.30 -1.83
C GLY A 86 31.51 4.10 -2.12
N ILE A 87 31.62 5.30 -2.70
CA ILE A 87 30.48 6.15 -3.03
C ILE A 87 29.95 5.76 -4.40
N SER A 88 28.75 5.17 -4.45
CA SER A 88 28.08 4.75 -5.69
C SER A 88 27.28 5.86 -6.37
N THR A 89 26.83 6.86 -5.60
CA THR A 89 26.02 7.98 -6.10
C THR A 89 26.64 9.31 -5.66
N PRO A 90 27.64 9.83 -6.39
CA PRO A 90 28.32 11.06 -6.01
C PRO A 90 27.35 12.25 -5.92
N THR A 91 27.55 13.21 -5.04
CA THR A 91 26.78 14.47 -5.04
C THR A 91 27.72 15.66 -4.89
N TYR A 92 27.19 16.86 -5.08
CA TYR A 92 27.96 18.08 -4.82
C TYR A 92 28.43 18.15 -3.35
N GLU A 93 27.57 17.77 -2.41
CA GLU A 93 27.89 17.74 -0.98
C GLU A 93 29.02 16.76 -0.70
N LEU A 94 28.92 15.53 -1.23
CA LEU A 94 29.96 14.51 -1.10
C LEU A 94 31.29 14.97 -1.72
N TYR A 95 31.24 15.69 -2.85
CA TYR A 95 32.44 16.29 -3.42
C TYR A 95 33.03 17.36 -2.51
N LYS A 96 32.22 18.30 -2.01
CA LYS A 96 32.66 19.39 -1.12
C LYS A 96 33.35 18.86 0.13
N ASP A 97 32.87 17.75 0.68
CA ASP A 97 33.42 17.14 1.88
C ASP A 97 34.70 16.35 1.62
N ASN A 98 34.88 15.83 0.40
CA ASN A 98 35.95 14.86 0.10
C ASN A 98 37.00 15.35 -0.90
N TYR A 99 36.79 16.42 -1.68
CA TYR A 99 37.73 16.82 -2.74
C TYR A 99 39.15 17.06 -2.21
N LYS A 100 39.28 17.55 -0.96
CA LYS A 100 40.59 17.78 -0.32
C LYS A 100 41.40 16.49 -0.09
N LYS A 101 40.78 15.31 -0.18
CA LYS A 101 41.45 14.01 -0.11
C LYS A 101 42.29 13.72 -1.36
N ASP A 102 42.02 14.41 -2.47
CA ASP A 102 42.95 14.56 -3.59
C ASP A 102 43.40 16.03 -3.66
N PRO A 103 44.63 16.35 -3.23
CA PRO A 103 45.15 17.71 -3.25
C PRO A 103 45.22 18.36 -4.65
N ARG A 104 45.09 17.60 -5.75
CA ARG A 104 45.01 18.10 -7.13
C ARG A 104 43.61 18.53 -7.56
N LEU A 105 42.55 18.12 -6.85
CA LEU A 105 41.19 18.53 -7.16
C LEU A 105 40.94 19.99 -6.75
N PRO A 106 40.22 20.78 -7.57
CA PRO A 106 39.88 22.16 -7.23
C PRO A 106 38.72 22.24 -6.24
N SER A 107 38.70 23.28 -5.40
CA SER A 107 37.52 23.55 -4.56
C SER A 107 36.31 24.01 -5.38
N ASP A 108 36.55 24.61 -6.55
CA ASP A 108 35.52 25.08 -7.47
C ASP A 108 35.87 24.66 -8.91
N PRO A 109 35.22 23.63 -9.45
CA PRO A 109 35.48 23.13 -10.81
C PRO A 109 34.85 23.99 -11.91
N ARG A 110 33.99 24.97 -11.57
CA ARG A 110 33.42 25.91 -12.55
C ARG A 110 34.46 26.85 -13.16
N ARG A 111 35.71 26.78 -12.68
CA ARG A 111 36.85 27.52 -13.21
C ARG A 111 37.42 26.91 -14.49
N TYR A 112 37.08 25.66 -14.81
CA TYR A 112 37.40 25.10 -16.12
C TYR A 112 36.43 25.67 -17.16
N GLU A 113 36.94 26.21 -18.26
CA GLU A 113 36.11 26.74 -19.35
C GLU A 113 35.17 25.68 -19.94
N SER A 114 35.58 24.42 -19.92
CA SER A 114 34.80 23.27 -20.39
C SER A 114 33.80 22.71 -19.36
N PHE A 115 33.63 23.35 -18.20
CA PHE A 115 32.63 22.93 -17.21
C PHE A 115 31.21 23.19 -17.70
N LYS A 116 30.40 22.12 -17.79
CA LYS A 116 28.99 22.21 -18.17
C LYS A 116 28.05 22.02 -16.99
N THR A 117 28.16 20.88 -16.31
CA THR A 117 27.27 20.51 -15.19
C THR A 117 28.00 19.74 -14.11
N TRP A 118 27.48 19.77 -12.88
CA TRP A 118 27.98 18.93 -11.79
C TRP A 118 27.83 17.44 -12.08
N ASN A 119 26.78 17.00 -12.78
CA ASN A 119 26.61 15.58 -13.11
C ASN A 119 27.74 15.07 -14.02
N GLU A 120 28.12 15.85 -15.04
CA GLU A 120 29.25 15.54 -15.90
C GLU A 120 30.57 15.57 -15.13
N TYR A 121 30.80 16.60 -14.30
CA TYR A 121 32.02 16.73 -13.51
C TYR A 121 32.22 15.63 -12.45
N LEU A 122 31.13 15.14 -11.87
CA LEU A 122 31.14 14.04 -10.90
C LEU A 122 31.23 12.66 -11.55
N GLY A 123 31.39 12.59 -12.87
CA GLY A 123 31.50 11.34 -13.62
C GLY A 123 30.18 10.57 -13.72
N LYS A 124 29.03 11.21 -13.52
CA LYS A 124 27.70 10.58 -13.69
C LYS A 124 27.27 10.45 -15.14
N GLY A 125 28.07 10.94 -16.09
CA GLY A 125 27.70 11.01 -17.51
C GLY A 125 26.57 11.99 -17.79
N LYS A 126 26.08 11.99 -19.04
CA LYS A 126 24.84 12.70 -19.41
C LYS A 126 23.66 12.09 -18.64
N PRO A 127 22.64 12.88 -18.26
CA PRO A 127 21.41 12.33 -17.70
C PRO A 127 20.92 11.19 -18.60
N VAL A 128 20.70 10.01 -18.01
CA VAL A 128 20.20 8.85 -18.75
C VAL A 128 18.83 9.23 -19.30
N GLU A 129 18.71 9.26 -20.63
CA GLU A 129 17.44 9.56 -21.29
C GLU A 129 16.40 8.52 -20.90
N LYS A 130 15.33 9.01 -20.26
CA LYS A 130 14.20 8.19 -19.85
C LYS A 130 13.46 7.65 -21.08
N TYR A 131 12.73 6.55 -20.91
CA TYR A 131 11.90 6.00 -21.98
C TYR A 131 10.84 7.03 -22.41
N PRO A 132 10.85 7.51 -23.67
CA PRO A 132 10.00 8.61 -24.10
C PRO A 132 8.55 8.17 -24.33
N THR A 133 8.31 6.89 -24.63
CA THR A 133 6.96 6.38 -24.90
C THR A 133 6.45 5.43 -23.82
N TYR A 134 5.13 5.42 -23.62
CA TYR A 134 4.45 4.48 -22.73
C TYR A 134 4.77 3.03 -23.08
N LYS A 135 4.84 2.70 -24.38
CA LYS A 135 5.09 1.35 -24.87
C LYS A 135 6.49 0.86 -24.48
N GLU A 136 7.51 1.70 -24.66
CA GLU A 136 8.89 1.37 -24.29
C GLU A 136 9.05 1.25 -22.78
N ALA A 137 8.52 2.20 -22.02
CA ALA A 137 8.60 2.20 -20.57
C ALA A 137 7.89 0.97 -19.96
N LYS A 138 6.72 0.60 -20.50
CA LYS A 138 5.99 -0.62 -20.12
C LYS A 138 6.79 -1.88 -20.43
N ALA A 139 7.37 -1.99 -21.62
CA ALA A 139 8.17 -3.15 -22.01
C ALA A 139 9.42 -3.29 -21.13
N ALA A 140 10.09 -2.18 -20.82
CA ALA A 140 11.25 -2.15 -19.93
C ALA A 140 10.89 -2.55 -18.49
N ALA A 141 9.78 -2.03 -17.95
CA ALA A 141 9.28 -2.42 -16.63
C ALA A 141 8.97 -3.93 -16.56
N ALA A 142 8.34 -4.49 -17.60
CA ALA A 142 8.06 -5.93 -17.67
C ALA A 142 9.35 -6.76 -17.76
N ALA A 143 10.33 -6.33 -18.56
CA ALA A 143 11.64 -6.98 -18.67
C ALA A 143 12.40 -6.95 -17.33
N LEU A 144 12.33 -5.82 -16.60
CA LEU A 144 12.90 -5.67 -15.27
C LEU A 144 12.28 -6.67 -14.29
N PHE A 145 10.96 -6.77 -14.20
CA PHE A 145 10.30 -7.73 -13.30
C PHE A 145 10.62 -9.17 -13.67
N LYS A 146 10.66 -9.51 -14.96
CA LYS A 146 11.10 -10.83 -15.44
C LYS A 146 12.52 -11.15 -14.99
N LYS A 147 13.44 -10.19 -15.09
CA LYS A 147 14.84 -10.35 -14.64
C LYS A 147 14.95 -10.54 -13.12
N LEU A 148 14.04 -9.94 -12.35
CA LEU A 148 13.98 -10.05 -10.90
C LEU A 148 13.20 -11.28 -10.41
N GLY A 149 12.61 -12.08 -11.31
CA GLY A 149 11.78 -13.22 -10.94
C GLY A 149 10.43 -12.84 -10.31
N ILE A 150 9.96 -11.61 -10.54
CA ILE A 150 8.69 -11.11 -10.01
C ILE A 150 7.56 -11.47 -10.97
N ASN A 151 6.71 -12.40 -10.56
CA ASN A 151 5.58 -12.89 -11.36
C ASN A 151 4.30 -12.04 -11.19
N GLU A 152 4.16 -11.35 -10.05
CA GLU A 152 3.02 -10.47 -9.76
C GLU A 152 3.47 -9.04 -9.45
N PRO A 153 3.73 -8.21 -10.48
CA PRO A 153 4.21 -6.85 -10.27
C PRO A 153 3.17 -5.99 -9.53
N THR A 154 3.60 -5.22 -8.54
CA THR A 154 2.75 -4.24 -7.84
C THR A 154 3.34 -2.84 -7.97
N VAL A 155 2.56 -1.81 -7.62
CA VAL A 155 3.05 -0.44 -7.59
C VAL A 155 4.20 -0.30 -6.59
N ALA A 156 4.09 -0.95 -5.43
CA ALA A 156 5.15 -0.96 -4.41
C ALA A 156 6.45 -1.57 -4.96
N LEU A 157 6.36 -2.74 -5.61
CA LEU A 157 7.53 -3.39 -6.23
C LEU A 157 8.13 -2.56 -7.36
N TYR A 158 7.31 -1.81 -8.11
CA TYR A 158 7.82 -0.85 -9.08
C TYR A 158 8.61 0.26 -8.39
N THR A 159 8.05 0.91 -7.37
CA THR A 159 8.72 1.99 -6.61
C THR A 159 10.02 1.52 -5.98
N GLU A 160 10.09 0.28 -5.50
CA GLU A 160 11.30 -0.30 -4.91
C GLU A 160 12.40 -0.60 -5.93
N HIS A 161 12.05 -0.90 -7.18
CA HIS A 161 12.99 -1.48 -8.13
C HIS A 161 13.19 -0.68 -9.42
N TYR A 162 12.38 0.35 -9.70
CA TYR A 162 12.47 1.10 -10.97
C TYR A 162 13.88 1.67 -11.20
N GLU A 163 14.61 2.08 -10.15
CA GLU A 163 15.97 2.61 -10.26
C GLU A 163 17.00 1.60 -10.78
N LYS A 164 16.69 0.29 -10.71
CA LYS A 164 17.53 -0.76 -11.32
C LYS A 164 17.52 -0.68 -12.85
N ASP A 165 16.55 0.01 -13.44
CA ASP A 165 16.61 0.51 -14.82
C ASP A 165 16.58 2.05 -14.82
N PRO A 166 17.74 2.71 -14.97
CA PRO A 166 17.84 4.16 -14.85
C PRO A 166 17.04 4.93 -15.92
N ARG A 167 16.54 4.27 -16.97
CA ARG A 167 15.68 4.87 -18.00
C ARG A 167 14.19 4.85 -17.62
N LEU A 168 13.78 4.11 -16.60
CA LEU A 168 12.41 4.14 -16.10
C LEU A 168 12.11 5.44 -15.34
N HIS A 169 10.88 5.92 -15.48
CA HIS A 169 10.37 7.07 -14.73
C HIS A 169 10.01 6.65 -13.30
N ALA A 170 10.35 7.49 -12.32
CA ALA A 170 9.94 7.29 -10.92
C ALA A 170 8.41 7.33 -10.79
N ASP A 171 7.78 8.28 -11.48
CA ASP A 171 6.34 8.35 -11.61
C ASP A 171 5.90 8.43 -13.09
N PRO A 172 5.59 7.29 -13.71
CA PRO A 172 5.08 7.25 -15.08
C PRO A 172 3.75 8.00 -15.30
N ARG A 173 2.97 8.30 -14.24
CA ARG A 173 1.68 9.01 -14.32
C ARG A 173 1.84 10.45 -14.78
N GLU A 174 2.92 11.09 -14.35
CA GLU A 174 3.24 12.49 -14.69
C GLU A 174 3.66 12.65 -16.15
N VAL A 175 4.09 11.55 -16.79
CA VAL A 175 4.68 11.56 -18.13
C VAL A 175 3.70 11.08 -19.20
N PHE A 176 2.95 10.02 -18.91
CA PHE A 176 2.10 9.38 -19.91
C PHE A 176 0.62 9.76 -19.74
N LYS A 177 0.03 10.38 -20.77
CA LYS A 177 -1.41 10.70 -20.81
C LYS A 177 -2.25 9.42 -20.68
N LYS A 178 -3.34 9.48 -19.89
CA LYS A 178 -4.27 8.35 -19.63
C LYS A 178 -3.58 7.11 -19.03
N PHE A 179 -2.51 7.30 -18.26
CA PHE A 179 -1.80 6.21 -17.60
C PHE A 179 -2.70 5.45 -16.61
N ARG A 180 -2.59 4.11 -16.61
CA ARG A 180 -3.15 3.25 -15.57
C ARG A 180 -2.13 2.21 -15.15
N TRP A 181 -1.88 2.09 -13.84
CA TRP A 181 -0.95 1.11 -13.27
C TRP A 181 -1.30 -0.33 -13.64
N ILE A 182 -2.59 -0.66 -13.68
CA ILE A 182 -3.06 -2.01 -14.03
C ILE A 182 -2.59 -2.42 -15.44
N ASN A 183 -2.72 -1.51 -16.41
CA ASN A 183 -2.30 -1.73 -17.79
C ASN A 183 -0.78 -1.70 -17.94
N TYR A 184 -0.11 -0.82 -17.19
CA TYR A 184 1.34 -0.66 -17.23
C TYR A 184 2.08 -1.87 -16.65
N LEU A 185 1.56 -2.45 -15.57
CA LEU A 185 2.11 -3.64 -14.91
C LEU A 185 1.63 -4.96 -15.54
N GLY A 186 0.88 -4.90 -16.65
CA GLY A 186 0.39 -6.08 -17.35
C GLY A 186 -0.68 -6.87 -16.58
N LYS A 187 -1.33 -6.27 -15.59
CA LYS A 187 -2.46 -6.88 -14.88
C LYS A 187 -3.70 -6.82 -15.77
N LYS A 188 -4.53 -7.87 -15.70
CA LYS A 188 -5.85 -7.88 -16.34
C LYS A 188 -6.72 -6.79 -15.70
N GLU A 189 -7.48 -6.05 -16.53
CA GLU A 189 -8.45 -5.09 -16.00
C GLU A 189 -9.48 -5.81 -15.11
N PRO A 190 -10.05 -5.13 -14.10
CA PRO A 190 -11.11 -5.74 -13.30
C PRO A 190 -12.26 -6.01 -14.26
N ILE A 191 -12.77 -7.25 -14.26
CA ILE A 191 -13.96 -7.59 -15.02
C ILE A 191 -15.09 -6.69 -14.50
N GLY A 192 -15.51 -5.74 -15.33
CA GLY A 192 -16.58 -4.80 -14.98
C GLY A 192 -17.89 -5.54 -14.75
N LYS A 193 -18.76 -5.00 -13.88
CA LYS A 193 -20.08 -5.57 -13.64
C LYS A 193 -21.00 -5.40 -14.86
N TYR A 194 -22.09 -6.17 -14.92
CA TYR A 194 -23.13 -5.97 -15.94
C TYR A 194 -23.65 -4.53 -15.91
N LYS A 195 -23.88 -3.96 -17.09
CA LYS A 195 -24.23 -2.54 -17.21
C LYS A 195 -25.66 -2.29 -16.78
N THR A 196 -26.54 -3.24 -17.07
CA THR A 196 -27.97 -3.12 -16.80
C THR A 196 -28.43 -4.20 -15.82
N LEU A 197 -29.55 -3.94 -15.15
CA LEU A 197 -30.18 -4.89 -14.24
C LEU A 197 -30.65 -6.13 -15.00
N GLU A 198 -31.13 -5.93 -16.24
CA GLU A 198 -31.66 -6.97 -17.11
C GLU A 198 -30.56 -7.94 -17.57
N GLU A 199 -29.37 -7.43 -17.89
CA GLU A 199 -28.20 -8.26 -18.20
C GLU A 199 -27.79 -9.12 -16.98
N ALA A 200 -27.73 -8.50 -15.79
CA ALA A 200 -27.37 -9.20 -14.56
C ALA A 200 -28.43 -10.24 -14.16
N SER A 201 -29.71 -9.92 -14.34
CA SER A 201 -30.85 -10.81 -14.07
C SER A 201 -30.80 -12.02 -15.01
N THR A 202 -30.60 -11.82 -16.30
CA THR A 202 -30.44 -12.91 -17.28
C THR A 202 -29.26 -13.82 -16.92
N ALA A 203 -28.14 -13.23 -16.49
CA ALA A 203 -26.95 -13.98 -16.11
C ALA A 203 -27.14 -14.83 -14.85
N ILE A 204 -27.78 -14.28 -13.80
CA ILE A 204 -28.02 -15.06 -12.58
C ILE A 204 -29.06 -16.17 -12.79
N ILE A 205 -30.07 -15.96 -13.64
CA ILE A 205 -31.03 -17.00 -13.99
C ILE A 205 -30.32 -18.16 -14.70
N ALA A 206 -29.51 -17.86 -15.72
CA ALA A 206 -28.74 -18.88 -16.43
C ALA A 206 -27.75 -19.61 -15.49
N LEU A 207 -27.11 -18.90 -14.56
CA LEU A 207 -26.23 -19.50 -13.56
C LEU A 207 -26.99 -20.47 -12.63
N PHE A 208 -28.18 -20.10 -12.16
CA PHE A 208 -28.99 -20.97 -11.34
C PHE A 208 -29.48 -22.22 -12.10
N GLU A 209 -29.84 -22.08 -13.38
CA GLU A 209 -30.16 -23.21 -14.25
C GLU A 209 -28.97 -24.16 -14.41
N GLU A 210 -27.76 -23.63 -14.65
CA GLU A 210 -26.52 -24.41 -14.78
C GLU A 210 -26.19 -25.19 -13.50
N LEU A 211 -26.42 -24.57 -12.34
CA LEU A 211 -26.19 -25.18 -11.02
C LEU A 211 -27.32 -26.11 -10.58
N GLY A 212 -28.43 -26.21 -11.33
CA GLY A 212 -29.60 -27.00 -10.96
C GLY A 212 -30.35 -26.44 -9.74
N ILE A 213 -30.32 -25.12 -9.53
CA ILE A 213 -31.02 -24.44 -8.44
C ILE A 213 -32.46 -24.14 -8.86
N GLU A 214 -33.41 -24.98 -8.43
CA GLU A 214 -34.83 -24.83 -8.77
C GLU A 214 -35.55 -23.75 -7.94
N LYS A 215 -35.05 -23.45 -6.73
CA LYS A 215 -35.68 -22.53 -5.77
C LYS A 215 -34.70 -21.44 -5.34
N PRO A 216 -34.51 -20.40 -6.16
CA PRO A 216 -33.50 -19.39 -5.92
C PRO A 216 -33.85 -18.52 -4.71
N THR A 217 -32.88 -18.39 -3.79
CA THR A 217 -32.97 -17.54 -2.61
C THR A 217 -31.85 -16.49 -2.63
N ARG A 218 -32.00 -15.42 -1.85
CA ARG A 218 -30.92 -14.44 -1.68
C ARG A 218 -29.68 -15.07 -1.03
N VAL A 219 -29.86 -16.11 -0.21
CA VAL A 219 -28.75 -16.83 0.41
C VAL A 219 -27.93 -17.57 -0.65
N LEU A 220 -28.60 -18.29 -1.55
CA LEU A 220 -27.96 -18.96 -2.68
C LEU A 220 -27.28 -17.96 -3.62
N TYR A 221 -27.90 -16.81 -3.88
CA TYR A 221 -27.22 -15.74 -4.63
C TYR A 221 -25.90 -15.31 -3.98
N ARG A 222 -25.90 -15.02 -2.67
CA ARG A 222 -24.68 -14.62 -1.95
C ARG A 222 -23.59 -15.71 -1.99
N LYS A 223 -23.99 -16.97 -2.04
CA LYS A 223 -23.07 -18.11 -2.15
C LYS A 223 -22.45 -18.21 -3.55
N HIS A 224 -23.24 -18.01 -4.61
CA HIS A 224 -22.85 -18.34 -5.98
C HIS A 224 -22.54 -17.14 -6.89
N TYR A 225 -22.85 -15.89 -6.51
CA TYR A 225 -22.66 -14.72 -7.40
C TYR A 225 -21.21 -14.56 -7.88
N LYS A 226 -20.20 -15.06 -7.14
CA LYS A 226 -18.78 -14.97 -7.52
C LYS A 226 -18.39 -15.89 -8.68
N GLU A 227 -19.23 -16.88 -9.00
CA GLU A 227 -19.02 -17.76 -10.14
C GLU A 227 -19.16 -17.00 -11.46
N ASP A 228 -19.97 -15.94 -11.46
CA ASP A 228 -19.94 -14.91 -12.50
C ASP A 228 -19.28 -13.61 -11.98
N PRO A 229 -18.03 -13.30 -12.38
CA PRO A 229 -17.31 -12.13 -11.89
C PRO A 229 -18.00 -10.80 -12.22
N LYS A 230 -18.95 -10.77 -13.17
CA LYS A 230 -19.72 -9.57 -13.55
C LYS A 230 -20.95 -9.34 -12.67
N LEU A 231 -21.37 -10.29 -11.86
CA LEU A 231 -22.46 -10.08 -10.91
C LEU A 231 -21.98 -9.26 -9.69
N PRO A 232 -22.72 -8.22 -9.25
CA PRO A 232 -22.39 -7.48 -8.03
C PRO A 232 -22.67 -8.34 -6.79
N SER A 233 -22.11 -7.98 -5.63
CA SER A 233 -22.47 -8.64 -4.36
C SER A 233 -23.78 -8.12 -3.77
N ALA A 234 -24.12 -6.87 -4.08
CA ALA A 234 -25.31 -6.15 -3.62
C ALA A 234 -26.00 -5.49 -4.84
N PRO A 235 -26.78 -6.24 -5.64
CA PRO A 235 -27.47 -5.69 -6.82
C PRO A 235 -28.44 -4.56 -6.46
N GLU A 236 -29.00 -4.57 -5.25
CA GLU A 236 -29.87 -3.52 -4.71
C GLU A 236 -29.18 -2.17 -4.53
N GLU A 237 -27.87 -2.17 -4.29
CA GLU A 237 -27.05 -0.95 -4.20
C GLU A 237 -26.50 -0.53 -5.57
N TYR A 238 -26.25 -1.51 -6.45
CA TYR A 238 -25.61 -1.29 -7.75
C TYR A 238 -26.60 -0.82 -8.83
N TYR A 239 -27.83 -1.33 -8.81
CA TYR A 239 -28.85 -1.03 -9.83
C TYR A 239 -29.98 -0.19 -9.23
N SER A 240 -30.13 1.06 -9.67
CA SER A 240 -31.20 1.96 -9.20
C SER A 240 -32.62 1.47 -9.50
N LYS A 241 -32.79 0.60 -10.50
CA LYS A 241 -34.07 -0.02 -10.86
C LYS A 241 -34.35 -1.33 -10.13
N PHE A 242 -33.46 -1.77 -9.25
CA PHE A 242 -33.66 -2.99 -8.47
C PHE A 242 -34.86 -2.81 -7.54
N THR A 243 -35.77 -3.77 -7.53
CA THR A 243 -36.96 -3.74 -6.66
C THR A 243 -36.93 -4.86 -5.63
N THR A 244 -36.83 -6.10 -6.10
CA THR A 244 -36.89 -7.30 -5.27
C THR A 244 -35.95 -8.36 -5.85
N PHE A 245 -35.41 -9.22 -4.98
CA PHE A 245 -34.68 -10.40 -5.43
C PHE A 245 -35.57 -11.34 -6.24
N ALA A 246 -36.88 -11.39 -5.93
CA ALA A 246 -37.85 -12.15 -6.71
C ALA A 246 -37.86 -11.74 -8.19
N LYS A 247 -38.00 -10.44 -8.47
CA LYS A 247 -37.95 -9.94 -9.84
C LYS A 247 -36.58 -10.19 -10.49
N PHE A 248 -35.51 -10.00 -9.72
CA PHE A 248 -34.14 -10.20 -10.19
C PHE A 248 -33.84 -11.65 -10.59
N PHE A 249 -34.46 -12.62 -9.91
CA PHE A 249 -34.34 -14.05 -10.22
C PHE A 249 -35.40 -14.55 -11.23
N GLY A 250 -36.25 -13.66 -11.77
CA GLY A 250 -37.27 -14.05 -12.75
C GLY A 250 -38.45 -14.85 -12.18
N ILE A 251 -38.71 -14.76 -10.87
CA ILE A 251 -39.78 -15.53 -10.19
C ILE A 251 -41.07 -14.71 -9.95
N GLU A 252 -41.28 -13.60 -10.66
CA GLU A 252 -42.53 -12.82 -10.56
C GLU A 252 -43.59 -13.31 -11.58
N PRO A 253 -44.86 -13.47 -11.17
CA PRO A 253 -45.42 -13.19 -9.84
C PRO A 253 -44.96 -14.20 -8.78
N ILE A 254 -44.75 -13.73 -7.54
CA ILE A 254 -44.27 -14.58 -6.44
C ILE A 254 -45.36 -15.58 -6.05
N GLU A 255 -45.12 -16.85 -6.36
CA GLU A 255 -45.91 -17.96 -5.84
C GLU A 255 -45.34 -18.42 -4.50
N LEU A 256 -46.04 -18.04 -3.43
CA LEU A 256 -45.74 -18.51 -2.07
C LEU A 256 -45.87 -20.03 -2.01
N TYR A 257 -45.15 -20.65 -1.08
CA TYR A 257 -45.25 -22.11 -0.89
C TYR A 257 -46.71 -22.51 -0.57
N PRO A 258 -47.28 -23.49 -1.29
CA PRO A 258 -48.71 -23.82 -1.19
C PRO A 258 -49.09 -24.49 0.13
N THR A 259 -48.14 -25.15 0.81
CA THR A 259 -48.41 -25.89 2.05
C THR A 259 -47.46 -25.44 3.17
N VAL A 260 -47.93 -25.54 4.43
CA VAL A 260 -47.11 -25.23 5.61
C VAL A 260 -45.86 -26.12 5.66
N LYS A 261 -45.97 -27.37 5.19
CA LYS A 261 -44.87 -28.34 5.14
C LYS A 261 -43.78 -27.90 4.17
N GLU A 262 -44.14 -27.47 2.97
CA GLU A 262 -43.16 -26.97 1.99
C GLU A 262 -42.49 -25.68 2.47
N ALA A 263 -43.26 -24.75 3.02
CA ALA A 263 -42.75 -23.52 3.60
C ALA A 263 -41.81 -23.79 4.80
N SER A 264 -42.15 -24.77 5.64
CA SER A 264 -41.33 -25.18 6.79
C SER A 264 -39.99 -25.73 6.33
N VAL A 265 -39.98 -26.65 5.35
CA VAL A 265 -38.74 -27.20 4.77
C VAL A 265 -37.87 -26.08 4.18
N ALA A 266 -38.46 -25.15 3.45
CA ALA A 266 -37.74 -24.02 2.87
C ALA A 266 -37.17 -23.08 3.95
N ALA A 267 -37.96 -22.72 4.96
CA ALA A 267 -37.52 -21.89 6.07
C ALA A 267 -36.35 -22.52 6.85
N ILE A 268 -36.44 -23.83 7.13
CA ILE A 268 -35.37 -24.59 7.80
C ILE A 268 -34.09 -24.55 6.97
N SER A 269 -34.18 -24.92 5.67
CA SER A 269 -33.03 -24.88 4.75
C SER A 269 -32.40 -23.49 4.68
N MET A 270 -33.21 -22.44 4.59
CA MET A 270 -32.74 -21.05 4.58
C MET A 270 -31.95 -20.71 5.85
N PHE A 271 -32.43 -21.10 7.04
CA PHE A 271 -31.74 -20.85 8.29
C PHE A 271 -30.45 -21.66 8.45
N GLU A 272 -30.44 -22.90 7.97
CA GLU A 272 -29.22 -23.72 7.90
C GLU A 272 -28.14 -23.04 7.03
N GLU A 273 -28.52 -22.53 5.86
CA GLU A 273 -27.59 -21.81 4.98
C GLU A 273 -27.08 -20.48 5.57
N LEU A 274 -27.92 -19.81 6.39
CA LEU A 274 -27.52 -18.63 7.15
C LEU A 274 -26.65 -18.96 8.38
N GLY A 275 -26.49 -20.25 8.72
CA GLY A 275 -25.76 -20.69 9.90
C GLY A 275 -26.46 -20.37 11.23
N ILE A 276 -27.79 -20.18 11.20
CA ILE A 276 -28.59 -19.87 12.40
C ILE A 276 -29.14 -21.18 12.96
N THR A 277 -28.57 -21.61 14.08
CA THR A 277 -29.06 -22.79 14.81
C THR A 277 -30.21 -22.39 15.75
N ASN A 278 -31.27 -23.21 15.78
CA ASN A 278 -32.43 -23.03 16.67
C ASN A 278 -33.20 -21.69 16.47
N PRO A 279 -33.66 -21.39 15.24
CA PRO A 279 -34.31 -20.12 14.91
C PRO A 279 -35.66 -19.93 15.62
N THR A 280 -35.94 -18.69 16.02
CA THR A 280 -37.17 -18.26 16.70
C THR A 280 -38.12 -17.53 15.74
N SER A 281 -39.32 -17.22 16.22
CA SER A 281 -40.27 -16.36 15.46
C SER A 281 -39.68 -14.98 15.13
N ASN A 282 -38.87 -14.41 16.03
CA ASN A 282 -38.20 -13.13 15.77
C ASN A 282 -37.13 -13.25 14.68
N ASP A 283 -36.42 -14.38 14.62
CA ASP A 283 -35.48 -14.64 13.54
C ASP A 283 -36.21 -14.79 12.21
N TYR A 284 -37.36 -15.47 12.19
CA TYR A 284 -38.20 -15.55 11.00
C TYR A 284 -38.63 -14.18 10.50
N VAL A 285 -39.17 -13.32 11.37
CA VAL A 285 -39.59 -11.96 10.99
C VAL A 285 -38.42 -11.16 10.42
N ARG A 286 -37.21 -11.36 10.94
CA ARG A 286 -36.01 -10.66 10.47
C ARG A 286 -35.45 -11.21 9.16
N GLU A 287 -35.58 -12.51 8.90
CA GLU A 287 -34.84 -13.18 7.82
C GLU A 287 -35.72 -13.76 6.70
N TYR A 288 -37.06 -13.83 6.84
CA TYR A 288 -37.93 -14.50 5.85
C TYR A 288 -37.74 -13.98 4.42
N TRP A 289 -37.40 -12.71 4.25
CA TRP A 289 -37.18 -12.09 2.93
C TRP A 289 -35.94 -12.63 2.20
N ASN A 290 -35.11 -13.45 2.84
CA ASN A 290 -34.03 -14.16 2.17
C ASN A 290 -34.56 -15.26 1.22
N ASP A 291 -35.75 -15.82 1.48
CA ASP A 291 -36.50 -16.64 0.52
C ASP A 291 -37.79 -15.87 0.12
N PRO A 292 -37.87 -15.33 -1.10
CA PRO A 292 -39.02 -14.55 -1.54
C PRO A 292 -40.36 -15.30 -1.55
N ARG A 293 -40.36 -16.65 -1.50
CA ARG A 293 -41.58 -17.47 -1.52
C ARG A 293 -42.13 -17.76 -0.11
N LEU A 294 -41.43 -17.35 0.94
CA LEU A 294 -41.92 -17.47 2.32
C LEU A 294 -42.91 -16.35 2.65
N PRO A 295 -44.09 -16.67 3.23
CA PRO A 295 -45.04 -15.65 3.64
C PRO A 295 -44.53 -14.87 4.86
N SER A 296 -44.76 -13.56 4.89
CA SER A 296 -44.38 -12.71 6.05
C SER A 296 -45.08 -13.09 7.35
N ASN A 297 -46.26 -13.73 7.27
CA ASN A 297 -47.00 -14.25 8.41
C ASN A 297 -47.60 -15.64 8.11
N PRO A 298 -46.84 -16.73 8.33
CA PRO A 298 -47.29 -18.09 8.07
C PRO A 298 -48.59 -18.46 8.80
N ARG A 299 -48.77 -17.98 10.05
CA ARG A 299 -49.97 -18.23 10.85
C ARG A 299 -51.26 -17.68 10.23
N ARG A 300 -51.16 -16.58 9.46
CA ARG A 300 -52.32 -16.00 8.75
C ARG A 300 -52.51 -16.59 7.36
N TYR A 301 -51.49 -17.23 6.81
CA TYR A 301 -51.50 -17.73 5.44
C TYR A 301 -51.87 -19.22 5.37
N TYR A 302 -51.47 -20.03 6.35
CA TYR A 302 -51.77 -21.45 6.43
C TYR A 302 -52.74 -21.75 7.58
N ASP A 303 -53.87 -22.39 7.27
CA ASP A 303 -54.89 -22.77 8.25
C ASP A 303 -54.41 -23.85 9.23
N ASP A 304 -53.49 -24.71 8.78
CA ASP A 304 -52.89 -25.81 9.55
C ASP A 304 -51.59 -25.42 10.27
N PHE A 305 -51.28 -24.11 10.35
CA PHE A 305 -50.12 -23.64 11.11
C PHE A 305 -50.33 -23.81 12.63
N ILE A 306 -49.48 -24.63 13.25
CA ILE A 306 -49.57 -24.93 14.69
C ILE A 306 -48.75 -23.93 15.52
N SER A 307 -47.45 -23.82 15.28
CA SER A 307 -46.54 -22.92 16.01
C SER A 307 -45.27 -22.63 15.23
N TYR A 308 -44.58 -21.53 15.56
CA TYR A 308 -43.25 -21.26 15.01
C TYR A 308 -42.21 -22.30 15.43
N SER A 309 -42.37 -22.91 16.60
CA SER A 309 -41.47 -23.98 17.07
C SER A 309 -41.53 -25.19 16.14
N GLU A 310 -42.73 -25.60 15.74
CA GLU A 310 -42.91 -26.69 14.79
C GLU A 310 -42.48 -26.29 13.37
N PHE A 311 -42.94 -25.14 12.89
CA PHE A 311 -42.64 -24.64 11.55
C PHE A 311 -41.13 -24.49 11.31
N LEU A 312 -40.35 -24.15 12.34
CA LEU A 312 -38.90 -23.97 12.26
C LEU A 312 -38.10 -25.20 12.72
N GLY A 313 -38.73 -26.37 12.82
CA GLY A 313 -38.04 -27.64 13.08
C GLY A 313 -37.54 -27.84 14.52
N ARG A 314 -38.02 -27.04 15.49
CA ARG A 314 -37.68 -27.17 16.92
C ARG A 314 -38.56 -28.19 17.67
N GLY A 315 -39.49 -28.85 16.97
CA GLY A 315 -40.49 -29.75 17.53
C GLY A 315 -41.69 -29.00 18.13
N ILE A 316 -42.72 -29.75 18.55
CA ILE A 316 -43.91 -29.20 19.22
C ILE A 316 -43.51 -28.74 20.63
N VAL A 317 -43.14 -27.48 20.76
CA VAL A 317 -43.13 -26.77 22.04
C VAL A 317 -44.46 -26.06 22.13
N VAL A 318 -45.38 -26.58 22.95
CA VAL A 318 -46.70 -25.96 23.12
C VAL A 318 -46.50 -24.55 23.68
N ASP A 319 -46.87 -23.53 22.90
CA ASP A 319 -46.74 -22.13 23.33
C ASP A 319 -47.48 -21.94 24.64
N LYS A 320 -46.79 -21.38 25.64
CA LYS A 320 -47.38 -21.06 26.93
C LYS A 320 -48.51 -20.03 26.76
N TYR A 321 -49.47 -20.04 27.68
CA TYR A 321 -50.51 -19.00 27.72
C TYR A 321 -49.88 -17.61 27.73
N GLN A 322 -50.43 -16.71 26.91
CA GLN A 322 -49.83 -15.39 26.68
C GLN A 322 -50.23 -14.39 27.75
N THR A 323 -51.37 -14.61 28.41
CA THR A 323 -51.88 -13.77 29.49
C THR A 323 -52.08 -14.56 30.79
N PHE A 324 -52.05 -13.85 31.91
CA PHE A 324 -52.37 -14.42 33.20
C PHE A 324 -53.81 -14.93 33.24
N GLU A 325 -54.75 -14.22 32.62
CA GLU A 325 -56.16 -14.57 32.56
C GLU A 325 -56.40 -15.90 31.83
N GLU A 326 -55.74 -16.13 30.69
CA GLU A 326 -55.82 -17.40 29.96
C GLU A 326 -55.26 -18.55 30.80
N ALA A 327 -54.09 -18.35 31.42
CA ALA A 327 -53.48 -19.34 32.29
C ALA A 327 -54.34 -19.64 33.53
N LYS A 328 -54.98 -18.61 34.09
CA LYS A 328 -55.88 -18.73 35.24
C LYS A 328 -57.12 -19.54 34.88
N VAL A 329 -57.78 -19.25 33.75
CA VAL A 329 -58.96 -19.99 33.30
C VAL A 329 -58.63 -21.48 33.14
N ALA A 330 -57.51 -21.80 32.48
CA ALA A 330 -57.08 -23.19 32.31
C ALA A 330 -56.77 -23.88 33.64
N THR A 331 -56.12 -23.16 34.56
CA THR A 331 -55.84 -23.63 35.92
C THR A 331 -57.14 -23.91 36.70
N ASP A 332 -58.14 -23.02 36.59
CA ASP A 332 -59.44 -23.16 37.26
C ASP A 332 -60.22 -24.38 36.73
N VAL A 333 -60.13 -24.67 35.42
CA VAL A 333 -60.71 -25.90 34.84
C VAL A 333 -60.08 -27.15 35.45
N ILE A 334 -58.74 -27.21 35.52
CA ILE A 334 -58.02 -28.36 36.09
C ILE A 334 -58.42 -28.58 37.56
N PHE A 335 -58.50 -27.51 38.36
CA PHE A 335 -58.85 -27.64 39.77
C PHE A 335 -60.32 -28.00 39.99
N LYS A 336 -61.22 -27.49 39.15
CA LYS A 336 -62.63 -27.87 39.17
C LYS A 336 -62.82 -29.35 38.86
N GLU A 337 -62.14 -29.88 37.85
CA GLU A 337 -62.18 -31.31 37.49
C GLU A 337 -61.61 -32.21 38.61
N LEU A 338 -60.59 -31.73 39.32
CA LEU A 338 -59.99 -32.42 40.45
C LEU A 338 -60.74 -32.22 41.78
N GLY A 339 -61.83 -31.45 41.80
CA GLY A 339 -62.60 -31.16 43.00
C GLY A 339 -61.86 -30.31 44.04
N ILE A 340 -60.87 -29.52 43.63
CA ILE A 340 -60.07 -28.64 44.49
C ILE A 340 -60.74 -27.27 44.58
N ILE A 341 -61.21 -26.90 45.77
CA ILE A 341 -61.99 -25.68 46.00
C ILE A 341 -61.09 -24.47 46.30
N GLU A 342 -60.00 -24.68 47.04
CA GLU A 342 -59.03 -23.63 47.39
C GLU A 342 -57.60 -24.06 47.02
N PRO A 343 -57.17 -23.79 45.78
CA PRO A 343 -55.89 -24.25 45.29
C PRO A 343 -54.72 -23.49 45.94
N THR A 344 -53.75 -24.25 46.42
CA THR A 344 -52.48 -23.78 46.97
C THR A 344 -51.38 -23.79 45.90
N ARG A 345 -50.30 -23.06 46.16
CA ARG A 345 -49.09 -23.11 45.33
C ARG A 345 -48.55 -24.53 45.16
N THR A 346 -48.65 -25.37 46.18
CA THR A 346 -48.22 -26.78 46.13
C THR A 346 -49.11 -27.60 45.19
N GLN A 347 -50.42 -27.37 45.21
CA GLN A 347 -51.35 -28.02 44.28
C GLN A 347 -51.10 -27.55 42.84
N TYR A 348 -50.85 -26.26 42.61
CA TYR A 348 -50.44 -25.78 41.29
C TYR A 348 -49.15 -26.45 40.81
N ALA A 349 -48.10 -26.48 41.63
CA ALA A 349 -46.84 -27.12 41.29
C ALA A 349 -46.98 -28.63 40.99
N LYS A 350 -47.99 -29.29 41.56
CA LYS A 350 -48.30 -30.70 41.32
C LYS A 350 -49.06 -30.90 40.00
N TYR A 351 -50.02 -30.04 39.68
CA TYR A 351 -51.00 -30.27 38.62
C TYR A 351 -50.81 -29.40 37.36
N PHE A 352 -49.89 -28.42 37.34
CA PHE A 352 -49.66 -27.59 36.14
C PHE A 352 -49.28 -28.43 34.91
N LYS A 353 -48.67 -29.61 35.11
CA LYS A 353 -48.30 -30.53 34.02
C LYS A 353 -49.50 -31.16 33.31
N ASN A 354 -50.71 -31.06 33.89
CA ASN A 354 -51.93 -31.55 33.27
C ASN A 354 -52.33 -30.68 32.07
N ASP A 355 -51.77 -29.49 31.93
CA ASP A 355 -51.87 -28.66 30.73
C ASP A 355 -50.46 -28.20 30.28
N PRO A 356 -49.98 -28.68 29.11
CA PRO A 356 -48.65 -28.34 28.62
C PRO A 356 -48.45 -26.84 28.33
N LYS A 357 -49.52 -26.03 28.25
CA LYS A 357 -49.46 -24.56 28.11
C LYS A 357 -49.26 -23.81 29.42
N LEU A 358 -49.46 -24.45 30.59
CA LEU A 358 -49.22 -23.80 31.87
C LEU A 358 -47.72 -23.66 32.16
N PRO A 359 -47.26 -22.49 32.64
CA PRO A 359 -45.86 -22.30 33.03
C PRO A 359 -45.56 -23.02 34.36
N SER A 360 -44.31 -23.41 34.56
CA SER A 360 -43.87 -23.99 35.84
C SER A 360 -43.57 -22.95 36.92
N LYS A 361 -43.61 -21.65 36.57
CA LYS A 361 -43.27 -20.50 37.41
C LYS A 361 -44.20 -19.33 37.14
#